data_AF-A0AAC8PZR5-F1
#
_entry.id   AF-A0AAC8PZR5-F1
#
_cell.length_a   1.000
_cell.length_b   1.000
_cell.length_c   1.000
_cell.angle_alpha   90.00
_cell.angle_beta   90.00
_cell.angle_gamma   90.00
#
_symmetry.space_group_name_H-M   'P 1'
#
loop_
_entity.id
_entity.type
_entity.pdbx_description
1 polymer ?
#
loop_
_entity_poly.entity_id
_entity_poly.type
_entity_poly.pdbx_seq_one_letter_code
_entity_poly.pdbx_strand_id
1 'polypeptide(L)'
;MPHYDGPEAAENTQPLDTAGALALFADKPLAAEPGTKFVYTTWGYNLLGAAVEKASGQGYGRYLKSHVFGPAGMRHAALDDQRTRDKQHAVGYRPYRGQLVPSHFLDVSSRFAGGGTRASVEDLLAFGQAILQHKLVPAETARMMQASMSTARASSPTTAWASPPTRCAATTWWPTPEASRKRLRCW
;
A
#
# COMPACT_ATOMS: atom_id res chain seq x y z
N MET A 1 -6.95 15.31 -2.14
CA MET A 1 -5.48 15.49 -2.04
C MET A 1 -4.84 15.05 -3.34
N PRO A 2 -3.91 15.80 -3.93
CA PRO A 2 -3.12 15.32 -5.07
C PRO A 2 -2.21 14.14 -4.68
N HIS A 3 -1.73 13.42 -5.69
CA HIS A 3 -0.53 12.57 -5.58
C HIS A 3 0.72 13.47 -5.67
N TYR A 4 1.95 12.94 -5.74
CA TYR A 4 3.17 13.77 -5.83
C TYR A 4 3.11 14.82 -6.93
N ASP A 5 3.74 15.99 -6.71
CA ASP A 5 3.91 17.03 -7.72
C ASP A 5 5.14 16.72 -8.61
N GLY A 6 5.06 15.63 -9.36
CA GLY A 6 6.16 15.17 -10.22
C GLY A 6 7.22 14.33 -9.47
N PRO A 7 8.27 13.89 -10.19
CA PRO A 7 9.25 12.94 -9.66
C PRO A 7 10.08 13.50 -8.49
N GLU A 8 10.37 14.81 -8.49
CA GLU A 8 11.19 15.45 -7.45
C GLU A 8 10.54 15.39 -6.07
N ALA A 9 9.21 15.47 -6.00
CA ALA A 9 8.46 15.35 -4.76
C ALA A 9 8.53 13.94 -4.12
N ALA A 10 8.97 12.94 -4.88
CA ALA A 10 9.25 11.58 -4.37
C ALA A 10 10.73 11.40 -3.95
N GLU A 11 11.61 12.34 -4.30
CA GLU A 11 13.07 12.30 -4.11
C GLU A 11 13.53 13.00 -2.82
N ASN A 12 12.86 12.71 -1.70
CA ASN A 12 13.27 13.24 -0.40
C ASN A 12 14.58 12.60 0.07
N THR A 13 15.52 13.42 0.54
CA THR A 13 16.82 12.98 1.09
C THR A 13 17.03 13.43 2.54
N GLN A 14 16.11 14.21 3.10
CA GLN A 14 16.20 14.73 4.46
C GLN A 14 15.22 14.02 5.38
N PRO A 15 15.59 13.71 6.63
CA PRO A 15 14.67 13.15 7.59
C PRO A 15 13.59 14.17 7.96
N LEU A 16 12.34 13.72 7.96
CA LEU A 16 11.17 14.49 8.38
C LEU A 16 10.49 13.79 9.55
N ASP A 17 9.96 14.57 10.48
CA ASP A 17 8.94 14.08 11.41
C ASP A 17 7.55 14.16 10.75
N THR A 18 6.52 13.74 11.47
CA THR A 18 5.14 13.78 10.98
C THR A 18 4.74 15.18 10.53
N ALA A 19 5.08 16.22 11.31
CA ALA A 19 4.71 17.59 10.99
C ALA A 19 5.40 18.07 9.69
N GLY A 20 6.69 17.80 9.54
CA GLY A 20 7.44 18.06 8.31
C GLY A 20 6.86 17.34 7.10
N ALA A 21 6.47 16.07 7.25
CA ALA A 21 5.85 15.30 6.17
C ALA A 21 4.46 15.84 5.78
N LEU A 22 3.68 16.39 6.72
CA LEU A 22 2.39 17.04 6.44
C LEU A 22 2.57 18.41 5.76
N ALA A 23 3.58 19.17 6.17
CA ALA A 23 3.89 20.48 5.59
C ALA A 23 4.18 20.42 4.09
N LEU A 24 4.63 19.27 3.57
CA LEU A 24 4.84 19.07 2.14
C LEU A 24 3.57 19.25 1.29
N PHE A 25 2.38 19.13 1.87
CA PHE A 25 1.12 19.17 1.11
C PHE A 25 -0.02 19.96 1.76
N ALA A 26 0.18 20.50 2.97
CA ALA A 26 -0.87 21.18 3.74
C ALA A 26 -1.58 22.31 2.96
N ASP A 27 -0.82 23.08 2.19
CA ASP A 27 -1.33 24.25 1.44
C ASP A 27 -1.68 23.94 -0.02
N LYS A 28 -1.68 22.66 -0.42
CA LYS A 28 -1.96 22.29 -1.81
C LYS A 28 -3.46 22.26 -2.09
N PRO A 29 -3.90 22.69 -3.29
CA PRO A 29 -5.30 22.63 -3.66
C PRO A 29 -5.80 21.19 -3.72
N LEU A 30 -7.09 21.00 -3.45
CA LEU A 30 -7.72 19.70 -3.60
C LEU A 30 -7.77 19.30 -5.07
N ALA A 31 -7.29 18.10 -5.39
CA ALA A 31 -7.39 17.53 -6.75
C ALA A 31 -8.84 17.30 -7.22
N ALA A 32 -9.78 17.15 -6.29
CA ALA A 32 -11.23 17.04 -6.52
C ALA A 32 -11.99 17.34 -5.22
N GLU A 33 -13.27 17.68 -5.34
CA GLU A 33 -14.18 17.79 -4.19
C GLU A 33 -14.27 16.44 -3.42
N PRO A 34 -14.22 16.43 -2.07
CA PRO A 34 -14.31 15.20 -1.29
C PRO A 34 -15.54 14.35 -1.62
N GLY A 35 -15.37 13.03 -1.77
CA GLY A 35 -16.45 12.10 -2.09
C GLY A 35 -16.91 12.07 -3.56
N THR A 36 -16.45 13.00 -4.39
CA THR A 36 -16.90 13.10 -5.80
C THR A 36 -16.07 12.27 -6.78
N LYS A 37 -14.79 12.04 -6.48
CA LYS A 37 -13.85 11.28 -7.30
C LYS A 37 -12.87 10.50 -6.43
N PHE A 38 -12.47 9.33 -6.91
CA PHE A 38 -11.38 8.56 -6.33
C PHE A 38 -10.06 9.03 -6.95
N VAL A 39 -9.12 9.45 -6.10
CA VAL A 39 -7.76 9.84 -6.49
C VAL A 39 -6.80 9.20 -5.50
N TYR A 40 -5.93 8.31 -5.99
CA TYR A 40 -4.90 7.70 -5.15
C TYR A 40 -3.91 8.76 -4.68
N THR A 41 -3.56 8.76 -3.39
CA THR A 41 -2.67 9.76 -2.78
C THR A 41 -1.84 9.15 -1.65
N THR A 42 -0.52 9.20 -1.76
CA THR A 42 0.38 8.80 -0.66
C THR A 42 0.27 9.77 0.52
N TRP A 43 0.14 11.07 0.23
CA TRP A 43 -0.05 12.10 1.25
C TRP A 43 -1.36 11.94 2.03
N GLY A 44 -2.42 11.43 1.39
CA GLY A 44 -3.65 11.06 2.12
C GLY A 44 -3.41 9.99 3.18
N TYR A 45 -2.55 9.00 2.91
CA TYR A 45 -2.17 8.00 3.92
C TYR A 45 -1.29 8.58 5.03
N ASN A 46 -0.41 9.53 4.74
CA ASN A 46 0.33 10.27 5.80
C ASN A 46 -0.62 11.03 6.73
N LEU A 47 -1.66 11.67 6.19
CA LEU A 47 -2.67 12.33 6.99
C LEU A 47 -3.39 11.34 7.93
N LEU A 48 -3.74 10.14 7.43
CA LEU A 48 -4.29 9.07 8.27
C LEU A 48 -3.28 8.61 9.33
N GLY A 49 -2.00 8.50 8.99
CA GLY A 49 -0.94 8.19 9.96
C GLY A 49 -0.85 9.22 11.08
N ALA A 50 -0.89 10.52 10.74
CA ALA A 50 -0.91 11.60 11.73
C ALA A 50 -2.18 11.58 12.60
N ALA A 51 -3.34 11.23 12.03
CA ALA A 51 -4.57 11.04 12.78
C ALA A 51 -4.45 9.89 13.80
N VAL A 52 -3.80 8.79 13.44
CA VAL A 52 -3.49 7.68 14.37
C VAL A 52 -2.57 8.16 15.49
N GLU A 53 -1.51 8.92 15.19
CA GLU A 53 -0.64 9.45 16.23
C GLU A 53 -1.39 10.37 17.20
N LYS A 54 -2.21 11.27 16.65
CA LYS A 54 -3.00 12.21 17.44
C LYS A 54 -4.02 11.50 18.33
N ALA A 55 -4.72 10.50 17.80
CA ALA A 55 -5.76 9.76 18.51
C ALA A 55 -5.18 8.82 19.59
N SER A 56 -4.00 8.23 19.33
CA SER A 56 -3.38 7.26 20.24
C SER A 56 -2.41 7.89 21.24
N GLY A 57 -1.89 9.10 20.97
CA GLY A 57 -0.79 9.70 21.71
C GLY A 57 0.56 9.00 21.50
N GLN A 58 0.65 8.06 20.57
CA GLN A 58 1.86 7.30 20.25
C GLN A 58 2.45 7.74 18.91
N GLY A 59 3.78 7.68 18.77
CA GLY A 59 4.41 7.83 17.45
C GLY A 59 4.02 6.66 16.54
N TYR A 60 3.86 6.91 15.25
CA TYR A 60 3.22 6.00 14.29
C TYR A 60 3.91 4.64 14.23
N GLY A 61 5.25 4.62 14.18
CA GLY A 61 6.02 3.37 14.21
C GLY A 61 5.87 2.59 15.52
N ARG A 62 5.74 3.27 16.66
CA ARG A 62 5.46 2.64 17.95
C ARG A 62 4.04 2.07 18.00
N TYR A 63 3.07 2.82 17.47
CA TYR A 63 1.70 2.36 17.35
C TYR A 63 1.62 1.08 16.51
N LEU A 64 2.22 1.07 15.31
CA LEU A 64 2.26 -0.11 14.45
C LEU A 64 2.93 -1.30 15.16
N LYS A 65 4.05 -1.08 15.86
CA LYS A 65 4.72 -2.15 16.59
C LYS A 65 3.82 -2.78 17.66
N SER A 66 3.13 -1.97 18.45
CA SER A 66 2.32 -2.42 19.58
C SER A 66 0.96 -2.99 19.17
N HIS A 67 0.34 -2.43 18.13
CA HIS A 67 -1.07 -2.70 17.78
C HIS A 67 -1.24 -3.47 16.47
N VAL A 68 -0.21 -3.56 15.63
CA VAL A 68 -0.28 -4.25 14.33
C VAL A 68 0.77 -5.35 14.24
N PHE A 69 2.05 -4.99 14.23
CA PHE A 69 3.15 -5.92 13.96
C PHE A 69 3.29 -6.97 15.07
N GLY A 70 3.34 -6.55 16.33
CA GLY A 70 3.41 -7.46 17.48
C GLY A 70 2.24 -8.45 17.51
N PRO A 71 0.98 -7.98 17.51
CA PRO A 71 -0.19 -8.84 17.47
C PRO A 71 -0.23 -9.75 16.24
N ALA A 72 0.16 -9.27 15.06
CA ALA A 72 0.19 -10.10 13.85
C ALA A 72 1.35 -11.11 13.83
N GLY A 73 2.36 -10.96 14.70
CA GLY A 73 3.56 -11.79 14.67
C GLY A 73 4.58 -11.38 13.61
N MET A 74 4.54 -10.12 13.16
CA MET A 74 5.49 -9.54 12.20
C MET A 74 6.75 -9.10 12.94
N ARG A 75 7.80 -9.92 12.89
CA ARG A 75 9.01 -9.76 13.70
C ARG A 75 10.05 -8.86 13.06
N HIS A 76 10.05 -8.74 11.74
CA HIS A 76 11.05 -7.97 10.99
C HIS A 76 10.50 -6.65 10.45
N ALA A 77 9.18 -6.44 10.58
CA ALA A 77 8.48 -5.27 10.08
C ALA A 77 8.80 -4.02 10.92
N ALA A 78 9.04 -2.93 10.21
CA ALA A 78 9.34 -1.62 10.81
C ALA A 78 9.04 -0.50 9.81
N LEU A 79 8.98 0.74 10.29
CA LEU A 79 9.21 1.87 9.39
C LEU A 79 10.64 1.77 8.86
N ASP A 80 10.81 1.89 7.55
CA ASP A 80 12.10 1.84 6.89
C ASP A 80 12.90 3.09 7.25
N ASP A 81 14.16 2.85 7.55
CA ASP A 81 15.17 3.88 7.77
C ASP A 81 16.43 3.40 7.06
N GLN A 82 16.67 4.00 5.89
CA GLN A 82 17.76 3.60 5.02
C GLN A 82 19.14 3.68 5.70
N ARG A 83 19.29 4.50 6.74
CA ARG A 83 20.54 4.69 7.50
C ARG A 83 20.83 3.52 8.44
N THR A 84 19.81 2.75 8.79
CA THR A 84 19.89 1.61 9.72
C THR A 84 19.86 0.25 9.00
N ARG A 85 19.98 0.25 7.67
CA ARG A 85 19.94 -0.97 6.86
C ARG A 85 21.11 -1.88 7.18
N ASP A 86 20.78 -3.13 7.50
CA ASP A 86 21.74 -4.22 7.67
C ASP A 86 21.90 -5.04 6.37
N LYS A 87 22.68 -6.12 6.43
CA LYS A 87 22.93 -7.01 5.29
C LYS A 87 21.68 -7.79 4.82
N GLN A 88 20.61 -7.82 5.60
CA GLN A 88 19.36 -8.49 5.25
C GLN A 88 18.42 -7.58 4.45
N HIS A 89 18.74 -6.29 4.34
CA HIS A 89 17.95 -5.35 3.55
C HIS A 89 18.25 -5.51 2.06
N ALA A 90 17.19 -5.69 1.28
CA ALA A 90 17.30 -5.71 -0.17
C ALA A 90 17.76 -4.34 -0.71
N VAL A 91 18.64 -4.38 -1.71
CA VAL A 91 19.01 -3.20 -2.48
C VAL A 91 18.02 -3.04 -3.61
N GLY A 92 17.32 -1.90 -3.65
CA GLY A 92 16.51 -1.52 -4.80
C GLY A 92 17.39 -1.11 -5.98
N TYR A 93 16.99 -1.45 -7.19
CA TYR A 93 17.69 -1.07 -8.41
C TYR A 93 16.77 -0.28 -9.34
N ARG A 94 17.37 0.58 -10.17
CA ARG A 94 16.68 1.38 -11.18
C ARG A 94 17.39 1.30 -12.52
N PRO A 95 16.66 1.41 -13.65
CA PRO A 95 17.29 1.58 -14.95
C PRO A 95 17.95 2.97 -15.03
N TYR A 96 19.20 3.02 -15.48
CA TYR A 96 19.91 4.25 -15.80
C TYR A 96 20.79 4.00 -17.03
N ARG A 97 20.51 4.73 -18.12
CA ARG A 97 21.24 4.62 -19.40
C ARG A 97 21.36 3.16 -19.91
N GLY A 98 20.28 2.40 -19.84
CA GLY A 98 20.23 1.00 -20.31
C GLY A 98 20.87 -0.02 -19.37
N GLN A 99 21.34 0.39 -18.20
CA GLN A 99 21.91 -0.50 -17.18
C GLN A 99 21.06 -0.50 -15.91
N LEU A 100 21.08 -1.62 -15.18
CA LEU A 100 20.46 -1.72 -13.87
C LEU A 100 21.49 -1.28 -12.82
N VAL A 101 21.23 -0.15 -12.16
CA VAL A 101 22.13 0.42 -11.13
C VAL A 101 21.42 0.44 -9.77
N PRO A 102 22.15 0.35 -8.65
CA PRO A 102 21.56 0.56 -7.33
C PRO A 102 20.81 1.90 -7.29
N SER A 103 19.62 1.88 -6.70
CA SER A 103 18.86 3.10 -6.45
C SER A 103 19.63 3.99 -5.48
N HIS A 104 19.52 5.29 -5.69
CA HIS A 104 20.14 6.26 -4.80
C HIS A 104 19.41 6.28 -3.44
N PHE A 105 20.07 6.86 -2.44
CA PHE A 105 19.50 7.02 -1.11
C PHE A 105 18.25 7.90 -1.15
N LEU A 106 17.17 7.44 -0.53
CA LEU A 106 15.92 8.17 -0.36
C LEU A 106 15.44 8.04 1.08
N ASP A 107 15.22 9.17 1.74
CA ASP A 107 14.62 9.18 3.06
C ASP A 107 13.09 9.04 2.92
N VAL A 108 12.55 7.92 3.40
CA VAL A 108 11.13 7.57 3.24
C VAL A 108 10.22 8.22 4.28
N SER A 109 10.76 9.00 5.22
CA SER A 109 9.98 9.67 6.26
C SER A 109 8.93 10.64 5.70
N SER A 110 9.16 11.23 4.52
CA SER A 110 8.18 12.04 3.78
C SER A 110 6.91 11.26 3.38
N ARG A 111 6.94 9.93 3.44
CA ARG A 111 5.84 9.01 3.12
C ARG A 111 5.69 7.91 4.17
N PHE A 112 5.99 8.22 5.43
CA PHE A 112 6.08 7.26 6.54
C PHE A 112 4.89 6.29 6.60
N ALA A 113 3.64 6.76 6.48
CA ALA A 113 2.45 5.91 6.50
C ALA A 113 2.00 5.46 5.10
N GLY A 114 2.26 6.25 4.06
CA GLY A 114 1.84 5.95 2.69
C GLY A 114 2.73 4.98 1.92
N GLY A 115 3.94 4.69 2.41
CA GLY A 115 4.86 3.74 1.78
C GLY A 115 6.21 3.59 2.50
N GLY A 116 6.28 4.02 3.76
CA GLY A 116 7.50 4.01 4.55
C GLY A 116 7.70 2.74 5.38
N THR A 117 6.88 1.70 5.22
CA THR A 117 7.00 0.44 5.97
C THR A 117 7.79 -0.59 5.16
N ARG A 118 8.70 -1.29 5.82
CA ARG A 118 9.37 -2.49 5.32
C ARG A 118 8.91 -3.72 6.08
N ALA A 119 8.94 -4.88 5.43
CA ALA A 119 8.56 -6.16 5.99
C ALA A 119 9.24 -7.30 5.20
N SER A 120 9.45 -8.45 5.83
CA SER A 120 9.82 -9.67 5.10
C SER A 120 8.60 -10.34 4.46
N VAL A 121 8.83 -11.39 3.65
CA VAL A 121 7.72 -12.17 3.06
C VAL A 121 6.93 -12.90 4.16
N GLU A 122 7.63 -13.39 5.18
CA GLU A 122 7.05 -14.04 6.35
C GLU A 122 6.17 -13.08 7.16
N ASP A 123 6.62 -11.82 7.32
CA ASP A 123 5.81 -10.78 7.97
C ASP A 123 4.52 -10.50 7.18
N LEU A 124 4.59 -10.43 5.85
CA LEU A 124 3.41 -10.21 5.00
C LEU A 124 2.43 -11.38 5.09
N LEU A 125 2.93 -12.61 5.14
CA LEU A 125 2.10 -13.80 5.37
C LEU A 125 1.42 -13.73 6.74
N ALA A 126 2.17 -13.40 7.80
CA ALA A 126 1.66 -13.26 9.15
C ALA A 126 0.58 -12.17 9.25
N PHE A 127 0.79 -11.03 8.57
CA PHE A 127 -0.21 -9.96 8.47
C PHE A 127 -1.51 -10.43 7.81
N GLY A 128 -1.40 -11.10 6.66
CA GLY A 128 -2.56 -11.63 5.94
C GLY A 128 -3.35 -12.63 6.79
N GLN A 129 -2.65 -13.56 7.46
CA GLN A 129 -3.26 -14.50 8.39
C GLN A 129 -3.97 -13.80 9.55
N ALA A 130 -3.34 -12.77 10.15
CA ALA A 130 -3.90 -12.03 11.26
C ALA A 130 -5.18 -11.26 10.88
N ILE A 131 -5.28 -10.75 9.65
CA ILE A 131 -6.51 -10.13 9.13
C ILE A 131 -7.61 -11.18 8.91
N LEU A 132 -7.29 -12.29 8.24
CA LEU A 132 -8.25 -13.37 7.95
C LEU A 132 -8.79 -14.06 9.21
N GLN A 133 -7.97 -14.12 10.26
CA GLN A 133 -8.34 -14.67 11.56
C GLN A 133 -8.94 -13.63 12.52
N HIS A 134 -9.18 -12.40 12.04
CA HIS A 134 -9.77 -11.30 12.82
C HIS A 134 -8.99 -10.94 14.09
N LYS A 135 -7.68 -11.13 14.07
CA LYS A 135 -6.78 -10.85 15.19
C LYS A 135 -6.48 -9.34 15.34
N LEU A 136 -6.47 -8.62 14.22
CA LEU A 136 -6.19 -7.18 14.20
C LEU A 136 -7.45 -6.33 14.20
N VAL A 137 -8.52 -6.81 13.57
CA VAL A 137 -9.79 -6.10 13.44
C VAL A 137 -10.95 -7.10 13.52
N PRO A 138 -12.10 -6.71 14.06
CA PRO A 138 -13.30 -7.55 14.07
C PRO A 138 -13.73 -7.94 12.65
N ALA A 139 -14.46 -9.05 12.53
CA ALA A 139 -14.95 -9.56 11.25
C ALA A 139 -15.73 -8.52 10.44
N GLU A 140 -16.56 -7.73 11.12
CA GLU A 140 -17.34 -6.68 10.45
C GLU A 140 -16.45 -5.58 9.85
N THR A 141 -15.42 -5.16 10.58
CA THR A 141 -14.44 -4.19 10.07
C THR A 141 -13.63 -4.77 8.92
N ALA A 142 -13.21 -6.04 9.01
CA ALA A 142 -12.53 -6.71 7.91
C ALA A 142 -13.39 -6.76 6.64
N ARG A 143 -14.70 -7.03 6.80
CA ARG A 143 -15.67 -7.03 5.70
C ARG A 143 -15.84 -5.64 5.09
N MET A 144 -15.90 -4.59 5.90
CA MET A 144 -15.92 -3.21 5.41
C MET A 144 -14.66 -2.85 4.61
N MET A 145 -13.47 -3.28 5.06
CA MET A 145 -12.21 -3.04 4.34
C MET A 145 -12.14 -3.74 2.98
N GLN A 146 -12.86 -4.86 2.81
CA GLN A 146 -12.91 -5.65 1.58
C GLN A 146 -14.09 -5.28 0.68
N ALA A 147 -15.05 -4.50 1.19
CA ALA A 147 -16.18 -4.04 0.41
C ALA A 147 -15.70 -3.11 -0.71
N SER A 148 -16.21 -3.34 -1.92
CA SER A 148 -15.89 -2.44 -3.02
C SER A 148 -16.58 -1.09 -2.80
N MET A 149 -15.82 -0.02 -2.95
CA MET A 149 -16.32 1.35 -2.81
C MET A 149 -16.68 1.92 -4.18
N SER A 150 -17.85 2.56 -4.30
CA SER A 150 -18.15 3.45 -5.42
C SER A 150 -18.17 4.89 -4.93
N THR A 151 -17.81 5.83 -5.80
CA THR A 151 -17.99 7.26 -5.52
C THR A 151 -19.42 7.66 -5.88
N ALA A 152 -19.93 8.75 -5.30
CA ALA A 152 -21.31 9.22 -5.50
C ALA A 152 -21.68 9.46 -6.99
N ARG A 153 -20.68 9.55 -7.87
CA ARG A 153 -20.84 9.78 -9.32
C ARG A 153 -20.39 8.61 -10.20
N ALA A 154 -19.83 7.53 -9.65
CA ALA A 154 -19.37 6.38 -10.41
C ALA A 154 -20.41 5.24 -10.33
N SER A 155 -20.96 4.86 -11.48
CA SER A 155 -21.86 3.71 -11.65
C SER A 155 -21.16 2.35 -11.54
N SER A 156 -19.84 2.32 -11.29
CA SER A 156 -19.05 1.10 -11.18
C SER A 156 -18.14 1.11 -9.94
N PRO A 157 -17.95 -0.05 -9.29
CA PRO A 157 -17.14 -0.15 -8.09
C PRO A 157 -15.67 0.15 -8.40
N THR A 158 -15.08 1.06 -7.63
CA THR A 158 -13.70 1.54 -7.78
C THR A 158 -12.76 0.73 -6.87
N THR A 159 -12.77 -0.60 -6.96
CA THR A 159 -11.67 -1.37 -6.38
C THR A 159 -10.48 -1.22 -7.30
N ALA A 160 -9.33 -0.78 -6.77
CA ALA A 160 -8.06 -0.75 -7.51
C ALA A 160 -7.62 -2.15 -8.02
N TRP A 161 -8.31 -3.21 -7.60
CA TRP A 161 -8.10 -4.61 -7.95
C TRP A 161 -9.41 -5.30 -8.40
N ALA A 162 -10.32 -4.56 -9.03
CA ALA A 162 -11.45 -5.19 -9.70
C ALA A 162 -10.93 -5.79 -11.01
N SER A 163 -10.63 -7.10 -11.00
CA SER A 163 -10.70 -7.87 -12.24
C SER A 163 -12.08 -7.60 -12.86
N PRO A 164 -12.17 -7.33 -14.17
CA PRO A 164 -13.48 -7.22 -14.82
C PRO A 164 -14.27 -8.50 -14.52
N PRO A 165 -15.61 -8.43 -14.38
CA PRO A 165 -16.39 -9.63 -14.17
C PRO A 165 -16.15 -10.55 -15.36
N THR A 166 -15.34 -11.59 -15.15
CA THR A 166 -15.24 -12.72 -16.08
C THR A 166 -16.59 -13.41 -16.01
N ARG A 167 -17.51 -12.97 -16.89
CA ARG A 167 -18.52 -13.88 -17.40
C ARG A 167 -17.77 -14.93 -18.20
N CYS A 168 -17.41 -16.03 -17.55
CA CYS A 168 -17.51 -17.38 -18.08
C CYS A 168 -16.96 -18.40 -17.09
N ALA A 169 -17.79 -19.43 -16.91
CA ALA A 169 -17.68 -20.66 -16.14
C ALA A 169 -16.28 -21.16 -15.74
N ALA A 170 -16.25 -21.76 -14.54
CA ALA A 170 -15.18 -22.62 -14.06
C ALA A 170 -14.81 -23.68 -15.11
N THR A 171 -13.52 -23.76 -15.43
CA THR A 171 -12.94 -24.94 -16.06
C THR A 171 -11.71 -25.34 -15.25
N THR A 172 -11.84 -26.49 -14.60
CA THR A 172 -10.85 -27.17 -13.77
C THR A 172 -9.62 -27.52 -14.61
N TRP A 173 -8.43 -27.18 -14.12
CA TRP A 173 -7.15 -27.51 -14.73
C TRP A 173 -6.70 -28.91 -14.32
N TRP A 174 -7.28 -29.95 -14.91
CA TRP A 174 -6.68 -31.29 -14.95
C TRP A 174 -6.92 -31.90 -16.33
N PRO A 175 -5.89 -32.41 -17.03
CA PRO A 175 -6.09 -33.01 -18.34
C PRO A 175 -6.66 -34.43 -18.17
N THR A 176 -7.89 -34.65 -18.63
CA THR A 176 -8.34 -35.99 -19.01
C THR A 176 -7.96 -36.26 -20.48
N PRO A 177 -7.54 -37.49 -20.81
CA PRO A 177 -6.98 -37.79 -22.12
C PRO A 177 -8.09 -38.19 -23.09
N GLU A 178 -8.81 -37.24 -23.67
CA GLU A 178 -9.53 -37.41 -24.95
C GLU A 178 -10.21 -36.11 -25.41
N ALA A 179 -10.39 -36.01 -26.73
CA ALA A 179 -11.20 -35.02 -27.44
C ALA A 179 -10.55 -33.68 -27.88
N SER A 180 -9.86 -33.79 -29.02
CA SER A 180 -10.13 -33.04 -30.27
C SER A 180 -10.30 -31.50 -30.25
N ARG A 181 -9.27 -30.88 -30.84
CA ARG A 181 -9.19 -29.56 -31.50
C ARG A 181 -10.54 -28.87 -31.78
N LYS A 182 -10.82 -27.78 -31.08
CA LYS A 182 -11.51 -26.62 -31.65
C LYS A 182 -10.74 -25.34 -31.30
N ARG A 183 -10.32 -24.63 -32.36
CA ARG A 183 -9.70 -23.30 -32.25
C ARG A 183 -10.79 -22.30 -31.85
N LEU A 184 -10.53 -21.48 -30.85
CA LEU A 184 -11.30 -20.27 -30.58
C LEU A 184 -10.36 -19.08 -30.74
N ARG A 185 -10.66 -18.23 -31.73
CA ARG A 185 -10.08 -16.88 -31.87
C ARG A 185 -10.84 -15.97 -30.92
N CYS A 186 -10.13 -15.24 -30.07
CA CYS A 186 -10.68 -14.08 -29.35
C CYS A 186 -10.34 -12.81 -30.14
N TRP A 187 -11.30 -11.87 -30.20
CA TRP A 187 -11.03 -10.46 -30.48
C TRP A 187 -10.67 -9.77 -29.15
#